data_AF-A5DP13-F1
#
_entry.id   AF-A5DP13-F1
#
_cell.length_a   1.000
_cell.length_b   1.000
_cell.length_c   1.000
_cell.angle_alpha   90.00
_cell.angle_beta   90.00
_cell.angle_gamma   90.00
#
_symmetry.space_group_name_H-M   'P 1'
#
loop_
_entity.id
_entity.type
_entity.pdbx_description
1 polymer ?
#
loop_
_entity_poly.entity_id
_entity_poly.type
_entity_poly.pdbx_seq_one_letter_code
_entity_poly.pdbx_strand_id
1 'polypeptide(L)'
;MISGCSSRTQLEATGFRCIIMHPQLDRVRFDTCESLMDALEECHRQEFLKQALGSCNFEKDELAKCIHHTRLNDANERIKRSRERQKEYEKRRREREEEMYGKNNYLKKMIEQEAAKKTGS
;
A
#
# COMPACT_ATOMS: atom_id res chain seq x y z
N MET A 1 -34.03 22.28 -5.14
CA MET A 1 -33.39 22.10 -6.46
C MET A 1 -32.05 21.42 -6.22
N ILE A 2 -31.95 20.17 -6.63
CA ILE A 2 -30.75 19.35 -6.55
C ILE A 2 -29.93 19.64 -7.80
N SER A 3 -28.74 20.21 -7.64
CA SER A 3 -27.69 20.26 -8.68
C SER A 3 -26.43 19.72 -8.01
N GLY A 4 -26.05 18.46 -8.18
CA GLY A 4 -25.61 17.91 -9.46
C GLY A 4 -24.09 18.07 -9.53
N CYS A 5 -23.35 17.28 -8.76
CA CYS A 5 -21.89 17.18 -8.93
C CYS A 5 -21.61 16.13 -10.01
N SER A 6 -21.86 16.53 -11.25
CA SER A 6 -21.45 15.81 -12.45
C SER A 6 -20.26 16.55 -13.05
N SER A 7 -19.32 15.79 -13.60
CA SER A 7 -18.20 16.21 -14.46
C SER A 7 -16.86 16.50 -13.77
N ARG A 8 -16.08 15.43 -13.59
CA ARG A 8 -14.76 15.26 -14.24
C ARG A 8 -14.13 16.57 -14.76
N THR A 9 -13.56 17.38 -13.87
CA THR A 9 -12.45 18.34 -14.04
C THR A 9 -12.58 19.42 -12.96
N GLN A 10 -11.45 19.84 -12.37
CA GLN A 10 -11.34 20.75 -11.21
C GLN A 10 -11.54 19.99 -9.88
N LEU A 11 -10.68 20.01 -8.87
CA LEU A 11 -9.64 20.95 -8.49
C LEU A 11 -8.48 20.20 -7.82
N GLU A 12 -7.26 20.44 -8.29
CA GLU A 12 -6.12 20.55 -7.37
C GLU A 12 -6.30 21.81 -6.51
N ALA A 13 -5.76 21.79 -5.28
CA ALA A 13 -5.36 22.96 -4.49
C ALA A 13 -6.25 23.50 -3.35
N THR A 14 -7.38 22.91 -2.96
CA THR A 14 -7.98 23.23 -1.64
C THR A 14 -8.47 21.98 -0.94
N GLY A 15 -7.74 21.57 0.11
CA GLY A 15 -8.01 20.42 0.95
C GLY A 15 -9.28 20.53 1.81
N PHE A 16 -10.41 20.92 1.23
CA PHE A 16 -11.73 20.80 1.83
C PHE A 16 -12.47 19.65 1.14
N ARG A 17 -12.22 18.46 1.69
CA ARG A 17 -12.85 17.21 1.27
C ARG A 17 -14.26 17.17 1.85
N CYS A 18 -15.26 17.13 0.96
CA CYS A 18 -16.67 17.17 1.34
C CYS A 18 -17.01 16.03 2.31
N ILE A 19 -17.53 16.44 3.47
CA ILE A 19 -17.77 15.63 4.66
C ILE A 19 -19.09 14.90 4.47
N ILE A 20 -19.08 13.70 3.90
CA ILE A 20 -20.04 12.64 4.23
C ILE A 20 -19.26 11.33 4.09
N MET A 21 -18.98 10.65 5.20
CA MET A 21 -18.15 9.44 5.36
C MET A 21 -16.64 9.67 5.61
N HIS A 22 -16.20 9.04 6.71
CA HIS A 22 -14.95 9.18 7.46
C HIS A 22 -13.70 9.60 6.64
N PRO A 23 -12.84 10.51 7.16
CA PRO A 23 -11.57 10.89 6.51
C PRO A 23 -10.62 9.73 6.14
N GLN A 24 -10.82 8.54 6.71
CA GLN A 24 -10.08 7.31 6.36
C GLN A 24 -10.52 6.68 5.03
N LEU A 25 -11.64 7.10 4.45
CA LEU A 25 -12.16 6.59 3.19
C LEU A 25 -11.83 7.58 2.08
N ASP A 26 -10.78 7.25 1.32
CA ASP A 26 -10.36 8.02 0.16
C ASP A 26 -10.85 7.34 -1.10
N ARG A 27 -11.72 8.03 -1.85
CA ARG A 27 -12.23 7.55 -3.13
C ARG A 27 -11.09 7.28 -4.12
N VAL A 28 -9.98 8.02 -4.01
CA VAL A 28 -8.78 7.80 -4.86
C VAL A 28 -8.08 6.48 -4.52
N ARG A 29 -8.12 6.03 -3.27
CA ARG A 29 -7.44 4.80 -2.83
C ARG A 29 -8.32 3.54 -3.00
N PHE A 30 -9.63 3.72 -3.03
CA PHE A 30 -10.61 2.64 -3.04
C PHE A 30 -11.56 2.77 -4.25
N ASP A 31 -11.00 3.06 -5.42
CA ASP A 31 -11.69 3.15 -6.71
C ASP A 31 -12.51 1.88 -7.01
N THR A 32 -11.94 0.71 -6.70
CA THR A 32 -12.59 -0.60 -6.86
C THR A 32 -13.83 -0.82 -5.99
N CYS A 33 -13.99 -0.05 -4.90
CA CYS A 33 -15.11 -0.17 -3.98
C CYS A 33 -16.12 1.00 -4.08
N GLU A 34 -15.97 1.89 -5.06
CA GLU A 34 -16.78 3.12 -5.18
C GLU A 34 -18.29 2.83 -5.30
N SER A 35 -18.67 1.82 -6.09
CA SER A 35 -20.07 1.42 -6.26
C SER A 35 -20.75 1.02 -4.94
N LEU A 36 -20.01 0.35 -4.05
CA LEU A 36 -20.50 -0.05 -2.72
C LEU A 36 -20.57 1.14 -1.77
N MET A 37 -19.68 2.12 -1.92
CA MET A 37 -19.74 3.37 -1.15
C MET A 37 -20.97 4.18 -1.54
N ASP A 38 -21.27 4.29 -2.84
CA ASP A 38 -22.43 5.03 -3.33
C ASP A 38 -23.75 4.35 -2.93
N ALA A 39 -23.81 3.01 -2.96
CA ALA A 39 -24.97 2.26 -2.48
C ALA A 39 -25.24 2.46 -0.97
N LEU A 40 -24.19 2.44 -0.16
CA LEU A 40 -24.29 2.73 1.27
C LEU A 40 -24.68 4.19 1.53
N GLU A 41 -24.14 5.12 0.76
CA GLU A 41 -24.49 6.54 0.86
C GLU A 41 -25.95 6.77 0.49
N GLU A 42 -26.46 6.09 -0.53
CA GLU A 42 -27.86 6.19 -0.94
C GLU A 42 -28.80 5.63 0.13
N CYS A 43 -28.46 4.52 0.78
CA CYS A 43 -29.25 3.99 1.88
C CYS A 43 -29.25 4.94 3.10
N HIS A 44 -28.11 5.56 3.42
CA HIS A 44 -28.01 6.58 4.46
C HIS A 44 -28.74 7.89 4.10
N ARG A 45 -28.87 8.22 2.81
CA ARG A 45 -29.56 9.42 2.32
C ARG A 45 -31.07 9.32 2.44
N GLN A 46 -31.62 8.10 2.31
CA GLN A 46 -33.07 7.90 2.28
C GLN A 46 -33.71 7.94 3.67
N GLU A 47 -33.18 7.25 4.68
CA GLU A 47 -33.85 7.15 5.98
C GLU A 47 -32.88 6.96 7.17
N PHE A 48 -32.59 8.05 7.89
CA PHE A 48 -31.78 8.06 9.12
C PHE A 48 -32.28 7.06 10.20
N LEU A 49 -33.60 6.85 10.28
CA LEU A 49 -34.19 5.88 11.22
C LEU A 49 -33.87 4.43 10.83
N LYS A 50 -33.80 4.10 9.54
CA LYS A 50 -33.39 2.77 9.05
C LYS A 50 -31.92 2.49 9.33
N GLN A 51 -31.08 3.53 9.32
CA GLN A 51 -29.68 3.43 9.73
C GLN A 51 -29.55 3.06 11.21
N ALA A 52 -30.32 3.74 12.09
CA ALA A 52 -30.34 3.45 13.52
C ALA A 52 -30.89 2.05 13.86
N LEU A 53 -31.82 1.54 13.04
CA LEU A 53 -32.42 0.21 13.18
C LEU A 53 -31.61 -0.91 12.48
N GLY A 54 -30.50 -0.59 11.81
CA GLY A 54 -29.61 -1.59 11.19
C GLY A 54 -30.09 -2.14 9.84
N SER A 55 -30.95 -1.43 9.12
CA SER A 55 -31.49 -1.89 7.83
C SER A 55 -30.47 -1.85 6.67
N CYS A 56 -29.30 -1.23 6.86
CA CYS A 56 -28.24 -1.10 5.85
C CYS A 56 -27.00 -1.98 6.15
N ASN A 57 -27.19 -3.11 6.82
CA ASN A 57 -26.06 -3.98 7.19
C ASN A 57 -25.46 -4.71 5.99
N PHE A 58 -26.23 -4.97 4.93
CA PHE A 58 -25.75 -5.72 3.77
C PHE A 58 -24.69 -4.95 2.98
N GLU A 59 -25.00 -3.72 2.58
CA GLU A 59 -24.09 -2.85 1.82
C GLU A 59 -22.86 -2.50 2.65
N LYS A 60 -23.06 -2.27 3.96
CA LYS A 60 -21.99 -2.03 4.91
C LYS A 60 -21.02 -3.21 5.03
N ASP A 61 -21.54 -4.44 5.11
CA ASP A 61 -20.70 -5.64 5.24
C ASP A 61 -19.93 -5.93 3.96
N GLU A 62 -20.56 -5.72 2.81
CA GLU A 62 -19.90 -5.86 1.51
C GLU A 62 -18.79 -4.83 1.31
N LEU A 63 -19.08 -3.56 1.64
CA LEU A 63 -18.08 -2.50 1.61
C LEU A 63 -16.92 -2.78 2.57
N ALA A 64 -17.20 -3.26 3.79
CA ALA A 64 -16.18 -3.63 4.77
C ALA A 64 -15.25 -4.73 4.23
N LYS A 65 -15.80 -5.75 3.56
CA LYS A 65 -15.02 -6.82 2.90
C LYS A 65 -14.16 -6.27 1.77
N CYS A 66 -14.72 -5.41 0.92
CA CYS A 66 -13.98 -4.80 -0.19
C CYS A 66 -12.78 -3.98 0.33
N ILE A 67 -13.00 -3.09 1.29
CA ILE A 67 -11.94 -2.28 1.90
C ILE A 67 -10.88 -3.15 2.57
N HIS A 68 -11.28 -4.22 3.26
CA HIS A 68 -10.36 -5.14 3.90
C HIS A 68 -9.44 -5.80 2.86
N HIS A 69 -10.02 -6.29 1.77
CA HIS A 69 -9.26 -6.92 0.69
C HIS A 69 -8.28 -5.95 0.03
N THR A 70 -8.69 -4.71 -0.25
CA THR A 70 -7.80 -3.69 -0.82
C THR A 70 -6.63 -3.39 0.10
N ARG A 71 -6.85 -3.28 1.42
CA ARG A 71 -5.77 -3.08 2.40
C ARG A 71 -4.78 -4.24 2.43
N LEU A 72 -5.26 -5.48 2.31
CA LEU A 72 -4.42 -6.66 2.25
C LEU A 72 -3.60 -6.70 0.96
N ASN A 73 -4.21 -6.37 -0.18
CA ASN A 73 -3.52 -6.32 -1.46
C ASN A 73 -2.41 -5.27 -1.46
N ASP A 74 -2.69 -4.07 -0.97
CA ASP A 74 -1.68 -3.02 -0.81
C ASP A 74 -0.51 -3.48 0.06
N ALA A 75 -0.79 -4.18 1.16
CA ALA A 75 0.25 -4.72 2.03
C ALA A 75 1.09 -5.78 1.32
N ASN A 76 0.45 -6.70 0.61
CA ASN A 76 1.11 -7.75 -0.16
C ASN A 76 1.99 -7.18 -1.27
N GLU A 77 1.51 -6.16 -2.00
CA GLU A 77 2.29 -5.48 -3.01
C GLU A 77 3.50 -4.74 -2.42
N ARG A 78 3.33 -4.08 -1.27
CA ARG A 78 4.46 -3.43 -0.57
C ARG A 78 5.51 -4.45 -0.16
N ILE A 79 5.09 -5.61 0.35
CA ILE A 79 6.00 -6.71 0.70
C ILE A 79 6.71 -7.23 -0.54
N LYS A 80 6.00 -7.47 -1.64
CA LYS A 80 6.58 -7.93 -2.91
C LYS A 80 7.63 -6.96 -3.43
N ARG A 81 7.30 -5.67 -3.52
CA ARG A 81 8.22 -4.59 -3.93
C ARG A 81 9.43 -4.49 -3.00
N SER A 82 9.24 -4.67 -1.69
CA SER A 82 10.36 -4.70 -0.74
C SER A 82 11.31 -5.87 -0.99
N ARG A 83 10.76 -7.08 -1.21
CA ARG A 83 11.55 -8.27 -1.52
C ARG A 83 12.31 -8.14 -2.84
N GLU A 84 11.69 -7.56 -3.87
CA GLU A 84 12.34 -7.31 -5.16
C GLU A 84 13.52 -6.33 -5.02
N ARG A 85 13.31 -5.21 -4.30
CA ARG A 85 14.38 -4.24 -4.01
C ARG A 85 15.52 -4.86 -3.20
N GLN A 86 15.21 -5.71 -2.22
CA GLN A 86 16.22 -6.40 -1.42
C GLN A 86 17.07 -7.35 -2.28
N LYS A 87 16.45 -8.11 -3.18
CA LYS A 87 17.16 -9.00 -4.11
C LYS A 87 18.07 -8.22 -5.07
N GLU A 88 17.60 -7.09 -5.59
CA GLU A 88 18.41 -6.24 -6.46
C GLU A 88 19.60 -5.64 -5.71
N TYR A 89 19.37 -5.17 -4.48
CA TYR A 89 20.44 -4.64 -3.62
C TYR A 89 21.49 -5.71 -3.30
N GLU A 90 21.05 -6.92 -2.93
CA GLU A 90 21.95 -8.03 -2.64
C GLU A 90 22.76 -8.45 -3.88
N LYS A 91 22.11 -8.52 -5.04
CA LYS A 91 22.79 -8.80 -6.31
C LYS A 91 23.86 -7.74 -6.60
N ARG A 92 23.51 -6.45 -6.53
CA ARG A 92 24.44 -5.34 -6.77
C ARG A 92 25.58 -5.30 -5.75
N ARG A 93 25.29 -5.63 -4.50
CA ARG A 93 26.30 -5.74 -3.44
C ARG A 93 27.28 -6.88 -3.74
N ARG A 94 26.77 -8.04 -4.15
CA ARG A 94 27.59 -9.19 -4.52
C ARG A 94 28.48 -8.89 -5.74
N GLU A 95 27.92 -8.27 -6.78
CA GLU A 95 28.69 -7.83 -7.95
C GLU A 95 29.84 -6.90 -7.54
N ARG A 96 29.56 -5.90 -6.69
CA ARG A 96 30.61 -5.00 -6.16
C ARG A 96 31.66 -5.73 -5.33
N GLU A 97 31.27 -6.69 -4.50
CA GLU A 97 32.20 -7.50 -3.71
C GLU A 97 33.10 -8.37 -4.62
N GLU A 98 32.53 -8.96 -5.67
CA GLU A 98 33.26 -9.75 -6.67
C GLU A 98 34.22 -8.88 -7.51
N GLU A 99 33.86 -7.64 -7.82
CA GLU A 99 34.75 -6.65 -8.47
C GLU A 99 35.92 -6.24 -7.57
N MET A 100 35.66 -6.00 -6.28
CA MET A 100 36.67 -5.49 -5.34
C MET A 100 37.65 -6.56 -4.85
N TYR A 101 37.20 -7.79 -4.60
CA TYR A 101 38.00 -8.86 -4.00
C TYR A 101 38.31 -10.02 -4.97
N GLY A 102 37.91 -9.90 -6.23
CA GLY A 102 38.09 -10.90 -7.27
C GLY A 102 37.11 -12.08 -7.18
N LYS A 103 37.11 -12.93 -8.22
CA LYS A 103 36.19 -14.10 -8.32
C LYS A 103 36.25 -14.94 -7.04
N ASN A 104 35.09 -15.23 -6.45
CA ASN A 104 34.92 -16.00 -5.20
C ASN A 104 35.57 -15.39 -3.94
N ASN A 105 35.70 -14.05 -3.85
CA ASN A 105 36.29 -13.35 -2.70
C ASN A 105 37.72 -13.85 -2.37
N TYR A 106 38.47 -14.26 -3.39
CA TYR A 106 39.78 -14.90 -3.24
C TYR A 106 40.77 -14.01 -2.50
N LEU A 107 40.85 -12.72 -2.86
CA LEU A 107 41.79 -11.79 -2.27
C LEU A 107 41.47 -11.54 -0.78
N LYS A 108 40.18 -11.46 -0.42
CA LYS A 108 39.74 -11.31 0.97
C LYS A 108 40.22 -12.49 1.85
N LYS A 109 40.07 -13.72 1.35
CA LYS A 109 40.51 -14.93 2.07
C LYS A 109 42.02 -14.98 2.30
N MET A 110 42.80 -14.49 1.34
CA MET A 110 44.27 -14.43 1.50
C MET A 110 44.68 -13.43 2.57
N ILE A 111 44.10 -12.23 2.57
CA ILE A 111 44.38 -11.19 3.59
C ILE A 111 44.02 -11.70 4.99
N GLU A 112 42.89 -12.40 5.13
CA GLU A 112 42.47 -13.02 6.40
C GLU A 112 43.46 -14.10 6.87
N GLN A 113 43.96 -14.94 5.97
CA GLN A 113 44.96 -15.95 6.29
C GLN A 113 46.30 -15.34 6.71
N GLU A 114 46.74 -14.27 6.06
CA GLU A 114 47.97 -13.57 6.43
C GLU A 114 47.84 -12.85 7.77
N ALA A 115 46.70 -12.23 8.04
CA ALA A 115 46.41 -11.62 9.34
C ALA A 115 46.42 -12.66 10.46
N ALA A 116 45.75 -13.81 10.25
CA ALA A 116 45.72 -14.91 11.21
C ALA A 116 47.12 -15.49 11.50
N LYS A 117 47.97 -15.61 10.47
CA LYS A 117 49.37 -16.03 10.61
C LYS A 117 50.21 -15.02 11.39
N LYS A 118 49.95 -13.72 11.23
CA LYS A 118 50.66 -12.65 11.96
C LYS A 118 50.22 -12.52 13.42
N THR A 119 48.98 -12.85 13.76
CA THR A 119 48.49 -12.81 15.15
C THR A 119 48.83 -14.07 15.95
N GLY A 120 49.19 -15.16 15.26
CA GLY A 120 49.57 -16.45 15.88
C GLY A 120 51.07 -16.71 15.97
N SER A 121 51.93 -15.70 15.68
CA SER A 121 53.39 -15.76 15.78
C SER A 121 53.93 -14.73 16.76
#